data_AF-A0A2D7GDR0-F1
#
_entry.id   AF-A0A2D7GDR0-F1
#
_cell.length_a   1.000
_cell.length_b   1.000
_cell.length_c   1.000
_cell.angle_alpha   90.00
_cell.angle_beta   90.00
_cell.angle_gamma   90.00
#
_symmetry.space_group_name_H-M   'P 1'
#
loop_
_entity.id
_entity.type
_entity.pdbx_description
1 polymer ?
#
loop_
_entity_poly.entity_id
_entity_poly.type
_entity_poly.pdbx_seq_one_letter_code
_entity_poly.pdbx_strand_id
1 'polypeptide(L)'
;MMRCIDHSTMLKDGSGWGAMTGFSAAKLAEKGFTSVPALTVEDADIYSSDLGQRWYMNEQSYKPYPVCRWAQAPIEGARNLMRTNDFVTDEIAKIEVETFHEAVQLATDCPKTTEQAQYSTSFPVVVALARGDITVQDISEYALNDHNAIRLSKCLIMQESEDANINFPIQRLAKVKITLIDGTV
;
A
#
# COMPACT_ATOMS: atom_id res chain seq x y z
N MET A 1 3.28 -0.05 14.19
CA MET A 1 2.77 0.01 12.81
C MET A 1 1.24 0.19 12.79
N MET A 2 0.49 -0.66 13.49
CA MET A 2 -0.99 -0.64 13.49
C MET A 2 -1.65 0.71 13.82
N ARG A 3 -1.12 1.51 14.77
CA ARG A 3 -1.71 2.84 15.08
C ARG A 3 -1.92 3.77 13.88
N CYS A 4 -1.02 3.75 12.88
CA CYS A 4 -1.18 4.55 11.67
C CYS A 4 -2.06 3.87 10.61
N ILE A 5 -2.19 2.54 10.69
CA ILE A 5 -3.08 1.73 9.85
C ILE A 5 -4.53 1.97 10.28
N ASP A 6 -4.79 1.88 11.59
CA ASP A 6 -6.11 2.07 12.19
C ASP A 6 -6.63 3.51 12.05
N HIS A 7 -5.72 4.47 11.86
CA HIS A 7 -6.03 5.90 11.78
C HIS A 7 -5.32 6.57 10.60
N SER A 8 -5.91 6.46 9.41
CA SER A 8 -5.43 7.13 8.19
C SER A 8 -5.51 8.66 8.35
N THR A 9 -4.35 9.32 8.45
CA THR A 9 -4.23 10.78 8.63
C THR A 9 -3.05 11.34 7.82
N MET A 10 -2.96 12.66 7.69
CA MET A 10 -1.84 13.35 7.03
C MET A 10 -0.48 13.12 7.72
N LEU A 11 -0.46 12.60 8.95
CA LEU A 11 0.79 12.22 9.62
C LEU A 11 1.47 11.02 8.94
N LYS A 12 0.69 10.15 8.27
CA LYS A 12 1.00 8.92 7.51
C LYS A 12 2.35 8.23 7.81
N ASP A 13 3.46 8.91 7.60
CA ASP A 13 4.79 8.54 8.07
C ASP A 13 5.58 9.74 8.61
N GLY A 14 6.48 9.47 9.57
CA GLY A 14 7.36 10.48 10.17
C GLY A 14 8.50 10.94 9.27
N SER A 15 8.48 10.61 7.97
CA SER A 15 9.61 10.80 7.05
C SER A 15 10.01 12.26 6.90
N GLY A 16 9.02 13.16 6.77
CA GLY A 16 9.28 14.59 6.66
C GLY A 16 9.97 15.15 7.91
N TRP A 17 9.52 14.74 9.09
CA TRP A 17 10.16 15.09 10.36
C TRP A 17 11.56 14.50 10.48
N GLY A 18 11.75 13.23 10.09
CA GLY A 18 13.06 12.58 10.08
C GLY A 18 14.07 13.27 9.16
N ALA A 19 13.65 13.70 7.97
CA ALA A 19 14.49 14.47 7.05
C ALA A 19 14.89 15.82 7.66
N MET A 20 13.94 16.54 8.25
CA MET A 20 14.17 17.83 8.88
C MET A 20 15.15 17.72 10.07
N THR A 21 14.96 16.74 10.96
CA THR A 21 15.82 16.55 12.12
C THR A 21 17.23 16.12 11.72
N GLY A 22 17.36 15.19 10.76
CA GLY A 22 18.66 14.74 10.24
C GLY A 22 19.46 15.88 9.60
N PHE A 23 18.82 16.69 8.75
CA PHE A 23 19.47 17.86 8.14
C PHE A 23 19.89 18.89 9.19
N SER A 24 19.03 19.16 10.16
CA SER A 24 19.31 20.13 11.24
C SER A 24 20.49 19.67 12.11
N ALA A 25 20.53 18.39 12.48
CA ALA A 25 21.63 17.81 13.26
C ALA A 25 22.97 17.95 12.53
N ALA A 26 23.02 17.67 11.22
CA ALA A 26 24.22 17.84 10.41
C ALA A 26 24.70 19.31 10.39
N LYS A 27 23.78 20.28 10.28
CA LYS A 27 24.12 21.71 10.30
C LYS A 27 24.58 22.22 11.66
N LEU A 28 24.06 21.66 12.74
CA LEU A 28 24.53 21.96 14.09
C LEU A 28 25.95 21.40 14.31
N ALA A 29 26.20 20.16 13.89
CA ALA A 29 27.52 19.53 13.97
C ALA A 29 28.57 20.30 13.15
N GLU A 30 28.22 20.77 11.94
CA GLU A 30 29.08 21.63 11.10
C GLU A 30 29.54 22.91 11.82
N LYS A 31 28.73 23.41 12.77
CA LYS A 31 29.02 24.61 13.59
C LYS A 31 29.68 24.28 14.94
N GLY A 32 30.05 23.03 15.18
CA GLY A 32 30.69 22.60 16.43
C GLY A 32 29.74 22.41 17.60
N PHE A 33 28.42 22.32 17.36
CA PHE A 33 27.47 21.96 18.39
C PHE A 33 27.67 20.48 18.79
N THR A 34 27.77 20.21 20.09
CA THR A 34 28.06 18.87 20.62
C THR A 34 26.80 18.20 21.19
N SER A 35 26.80 16.86 21.22
CA SER A 35 25.76 16.05 21.86
C SER A 35 26.37 14.91 22.67
N VAL A 36 25.52 14.15 23.37
CA VAL A 36 25.90 12.82 23.90
C VAL A 36 26.23 11.86 22.75
N PRO A 37 27.00 10.77 23.03
CA PRO A 37 27.22 9.71 22.06
C PRO A 37 25.90 9.19 21.46
N ALA A 38 25.91 8.93 20.15
CA ALA A 38 24.72 8.43 19.46
C ALA A 38 24.58 6.93 19.68
N LEU A 39 23.45 6.49 20.21
CA LEU A 39 23.14 5.06 20.44
C LEU A 39 23.34 4.21 19.17
N THR A 40 23.00 4.76 17.99
CA THR A 40 23.19 4.07 16.70
C THR A 40 24.65 3.83 16.33
N VAL A 41 25.58 4.55 16.95
CA VAL A 41 27.04 4.37 16.79
C VAL A 41 27.59 3.47 17.89
N GLU A 42 27.03 3.55 19.10
CA GLU A 42 27.44 2.67 20.21
C GLU A 42 27.03 1.20 19.96
N ASP A 43 25.88 0.98 19.31
CA ASP A 43 25.40 -0.35 18.89
C ASP A 43 25.74 -0.68 17.42
N ALA A 44 26.85 -0.13 16.89
CA ALA A 44 27.17 -0.18 15.45
C ALA A 44 27.16 -1.59 14.85
N ASP A 45 27.60 -2.62 15.60
CA ASP A 45 27.69 -4.00 15.12
C ASP A 45 26.35 -4.56 14.61
N ILE A 46 25.21 -4.07 15.13
CA ILE A 46 23.87 -4.46 14.69
C ILE A 46 23.57 -3.88 13.29
N TYR A 47 24.10 -2.69 12.99
CA TYR A 47 23.75 -1.91 11.81
C TYR A 47 24.84 -1.86 10.73
N SER A 48 26.06 -2.32 11.02
CA SER A 48 27.21 -2.23 10.11
C SER A 48 27.71 -3.57 9.57
N SER A 49 27.00 -4.67 9.83
CA SER A 49 27.44 -6.03 9.48
C SER A 49 27.70 -6.26 7.98
N ASP A 50 27.03 -5.52 7.09
CA ASP A 50 27.19 -5.59 5.64
C ASP A 50 27.61 -4.27 4.99
N LEU A 51 28.08 -3.32 5.80
CA LEU A 51 28.47 -1.98 5.33
C LEU A 51 29.59 -2.08 4.29
N GLY A 52 29.38 -1.45 3.12
CA GLY A 52 30.30 -1.48 1.99
C GLY A 52 30.24 -2.77 1.14
N GLN A 53 29.44 -3.77 1.54
CA GLN A 53 29.25 -5.01 0.80
C GLN A 53 27.88 -5.07 0.11
N ARG A 54 26.80 -4.69 0.83
CA ARG A 54 25.43 -4.71 0.33
C ARG A 54 24.89 -3.30 0.12
N TRP A 55 24.36 -3.05 -1.07
CA TRP A 55 23.79 -1.75 -1.43
C TRP A 55 22.27 -1.85 -1.52
N TYR A 56 21.59 -1.62 -0.39
CA TYR A 56 20.12 -1.70 -0.30
C TYR A 56 19.38 -0.79 -1.29
N MET A 57 20.02 0.26 -1.82
CA MET A 57 19.46 1.10 -2.87
C MET A 57 19.10 0.33 -4.15
N ASN A 58 19.82 -0.76 -4.44
CA ASN A 58 19.54 -1.63 -5.60
C ASN A 58 18.42 -2.65 -5.33
N GLU A 59 17.94 -2.73 -4.08
CA GLU A 59 16.92 -3.69 -3.64
C GLU A 59 15.58 -2.98 -3.38
N GLN A 60 15.45 -1.76 -3.89
CA GLN A 60 14.22 -0.98 -3.78
C GLN A 60 13.20 -1.43 -4.80
N SER A 61 11.93 -1.13 -4.49
CA SER A 61 10.82 -1.44 -5.37
C SER A 61 10.07 -0.19 -5.77
N TYR A 62 9.68 -0.12 -7.04
CA TYR A 62 8.86 0.96 -7.56
C TYR A 62 7.38 0.63 -7.37
N LYS A 63 6.58 1.65 -7.06
CA LYS A 63 5.13 1.54 -7.01
C LYS A 63 4.57 2.00 -8.36
N PRO A 64 3.95 1.12 -9.15
CA PRO A 64 3.26 1.54 -10.37
C PRO A 64 2.08 2.47 -10.08
N TYR A 65 1.41 2.31 -8.92
CA TYR A 65 0.24 3.11 -8.55
C TYR A 65 0.48 3.97 -7.30
N PRO A 66 -0.11 5.18 -7.22
CA PRO A 66 0.12 6.15 -6.15
C PRO A 66 -0.67 5.84 -4.85
N VAL A 67 -0.61 4.59 -4.40
CA VAL A 67 -1.36 4.09 -3.24
C VAL A 67 -0.47 3.26 -2.30
N CYS A 68 -1.07 2.64 -1.28
CA CYS A 68 -0.37 1.75 -0.36
C CYS A 68 0.45 0.69 -1.12
N ARG A 69 1.64 0.35 -0.59
CA ARG A 69 2.48 -0.71 -1.18
C ARG A 69 1.76 -2.06 -1.20
N TRP A 70 0.85 -2.26 -0.25
CA TRP A 70 0.12 -3.51 -0.06
C TRP A 70 -1.04 -3.70 -1.03
N ALA A 71 -1.51 -2.61 -1.66
CA ALA A 71 -2.56 -2.67 -2.67
C ALA A 71 -2.04 -3.10 -4.06
N GLN A 72 -0.72 -3.03 -4.30
CA GLN A 72 -0.13 -3.20 -5.64
C GLN A 72 -0.40 -4.59 -6.23
N ALA A 73 -0.18 -5.67 -5.45
CA ALA A 73 -0.41 -7.03 -5.92
C ALA A 73 -1.91 -7.34 -6.17
N PRO A 74 -2.85 -6.96 -5.28
CA PRO A 74 -4.28 -7.03 -5.57
C PRO A 74 -4.70 -6.29 -6.85
N ILE A 75 -4.20 -5.07 -7.08
CA ILE A 75 -4.50 -4.29 -8.29
C ILE A 75 -4.04 -5.05 -9.54
N GLU A 76 -2.79 -5.51 -9.56
CA GLU A 76 -2.25 -6.26 -10.71
C GLU A 76 -3.01 -7.56 -10.95
N GLY A 77 -3.36 -8.29 -9.89
CA GLY A 77 -4.16 -9.51 -9.99
C GLY A 77 -5.52 -9.28 -10.64
N ALA A 78 -6.25 -8.26 -10.18
CA ALA A 78 -7.56 -7.91 -10.71
C ALA A 78 -7.49 -7.42 -12.17
N ARG A 79 -6.54 -6.53 -12.48
CA ARG A 79 -6.31 -6.03 -13.86
C ARG A 79 -5.91 -7.16 -14.80
N ASN A 80 -5.07 -8.09 -14.33
CA ASN A 80 -4.66 -9.22 -15.14
C ASN A 80 -5.85 -10.12 -15.48
N LEU A 81 -6.72 -10.44 -14.51
CA LEU A 81 -7.93 -11.23 -14.76
C LEU A 81 -8.83 -10.60 -15.81
N MET A 82 -9.07 -9.28 -15.74
CA MET A 82 -9.89 -8.56 -16.71
C MET A 82 -9.26 -8.58 -18.11
N ARG A 83 -7.94 -8.42 -18.21
CA ARG A 83 -7.20 -8.46 -19.48
C ARG A 83 -7.19 -9.85 -20.12
N THR A 84 -7.19 -10.93 -19.33
CA THR A 84 -7.05 -12.30 -19.86
C THR A 84 -8.37 -13.02 -20.13
N ASN A 85 -9.49 -12.58 -19.52
CA ASN A 85 -10.77 -13.30 -19.58
C ASN A 85 -11.90 -12.51 -20.26
N ASP A 86 -11.62 -11.31 -20.80
CA ASP A 86 -12.54 -10.50 -21.63
C ASP A 86 -13.95 -10.29 -21.03
N PHE A 87 -13.99 -9.74 -19.82
CA PHE A 87 -15.24 -9.30 -19.17
C PHE A 87 -15.18 -7.81 -18.81
N VAL A 88 -16.33 -7.18 -18.68
CA VAL A 88 -16.46 -5.78 -18.24
C VAL A 88 -16.91 -5.68 -16.79
N THR A 89 -16.68 -4.53 -16.16
CA THR A 89 -16.97 -4.33 -14.74
C THR A 89 -18.43 -4.58 -14.36
N ASP A 90 -19.37 -4.35 -15.28
CA ASP A 90 -20.80 -4.50 -15.05
C ASP A 90 -21.21 -5.97 -14.89
N GLU A 91 -20.38 -6.89 -15.35
CA GLU A 91 -20.57 -8.34 -15.22
C GLU A 91 -20.06 -8.88 -13.89
N ILE A 92 -19.36 -8.08 -13.09
CA ILE A 92 -18.79 -8.51 -11.80
C ILE A 92 -19.87 -8.58 -10.73
N ALA A 93 -20.05 -9.77 -10.15
CA ALA A 93 -20.92 -10.02 -9.01
C ALA A 93 -20.17 -9.96 -7.66
N LYS A 94 -18.93 -10.46 -7.61
CA LYS A 94 -18.12 -10.54 -6.38
C LYS A 94 -16.63 -10.43 -6.69
N ILE A 95 -15.89 -9.74 -5.81
CA ILE A 95 -14.42 -9.71 -5.83
C ILE A 95 -13.93 -10.23 -4.47
N GLU A 96 -13.04 -11.20 -4.48
CA GLU A 96 -12.40 -11.72 -3.28
C GLU A 96 -10.89 -11.51 -3.37
N VAL A 97 -10.30 -10.90 -2.35
CA VAL A 97 -8.85 -10.73 -2.23
C VAL A 97 -8.37 -11.42 -0.97
N GLU A 98 -7.55 -12.45 -1.13
CA GLU A 98 -6.89 -13.15 -0.03
C GLU A 98 -5.45 -12.62 0.11
N THR A 99 -5.05 -12.15 1.30
CA THR A 99 -3.73 -11.56 1.55
C THR A 99 -3.35 -11.60 3.04
N PHE A 100 -2.32 -10.88 3.47
CA PHE A 100 -1.83 -10.86 4.86
C PHE A 100 -2.64 -9.92 5.77
N HIS A 101 -2.59 -10.18 7.08
CA HIS A 101 -3.38 -9.53 8.12
C HIS A 101 -3.36 -8.01 8.03
N GLU A 102 -2.19 -7.39 7.97
CA GLU A 102 -2.07 -5.93 7.98
C GLU A 102 -2.71 -5.28 6.74
N ALA A 103 -2.69 -5.96 5.59
CA ALA A 103 -3.39 -5.49 4.40
C ALA A 103 -4.92 -5.61 4.54
N VAL A 104 -5.42 -6.66 5.19
CA VAL A 104 -6.86 -6.81 5.48
C VAL A 104 -7.34 -5.74 6.46
N GLN A 105 -6.58 -5.47 7.52
CA GLN A 105 -6.91 -4.41 8.50
C GLN A 105 -6.95 -3.01 7.86
N LEU A 106 -6.17 -2.80 6.81
CA LEU A 106 -6.11 -1.53 6.09
C LEU A 106 -7.17 -1.41 4.97
N ALA A 107 -7.99 -2.44 4.74
CA ALA A 107 -9.06 -2.39 3.76
C ALA A 107 -10.07 -1.31 4.11
N THR A 108 -10.47 -0.51 3.13
CA THR A 108 -11.49 0.53 3.31
C THR A 108 -12.35 0.60 2.06
N ASP A 109 -13.61 0.20 2.18
CA ASP A 109 -14.50 0.06 1.03
C ASP A 109 -14.97 1.43 0.51
N CYS A 110 -15.44 2.30 1.40
CA CYS A 110 -16.01 3.59 1.03
C CYS A 110 -15.21 4.74 1.65
N PRO A 111 -13.96 5.00 1.21
CA PRO A 111 -13.15 6.07 1.75
C PRO A 111 -13.86 7.42 1.62
N LYS A 112 -13.72 8.27 2.63
CA LYS A 112 -14.33 9.60 2.73
C LYS A 112 -13.34 10.74 2.52
N THR A 113 -12.05 10.43 2.53
CA THR A 113 -10.97 11.39 2.32
C THR A 113 -9.92 10.80 1.38
N THR A 114 -9.06 11.65 0.83
CA THR A 114 -7.96 11.19 -0.02
C THR A 114 -6.97 10.30 0.75
N GLU A 115 -6.73 10.56 2.04
CA GLU A 115 -5.85 9.74 2.87
C GLU A 115 -6.38 8.32 2.99
N GLN A 116 -7.68 8.16 3.27
CA GLN A 116 -8.31 6.85 3.32
C GLN A 116 -8.23 6.14 1.95
N ALA A 117 -8.45 6.86 0.85
CA ALA A 117 -8.37 6.26 -0.49
C ALA A 117 -6.94 5.82 -0.86
N GLN A 118 -5.92 6.60 -0.50
CA GLN A 118 -4.51 6.28 -0.75
C GLN A 118 -4.00 5.14 0.13
N TYR A 119 -4.49 5.05 1.36
CA TYR A 119 -4.04 4.05 2.32
C TYR A 119 -4.80 2.73 2.20
N SER A 120 -6.05 2.77 1.73
CA SER A 120 -6.87 1.57 1.48
C SER A 120 -6.17 0.54 0.61
N THR A 121 -6.35 -0.73 0.97
CA THR A 121 -5.88 -1.89 0.18
C THR A 121 -6.97 -2.46 -0.73
N SER A 122 -8.25 -2.16 -0.47
CA SER A 122 -9.40 -2.62 -1.28
C SER A 122 -9.84 -1.59 -2.32
N PHE A 123 -10.00 -0.33 -1.93
CA PHE A 123 -10.54 0.72 -2.81
C PHE A 123 -9.73 0.92 -4.10
N PRO A 124 -8.38 0.94 -4.08
CA PRO A 124 -7.61 1.07 -5.31
C PRO A 124 -7.84 -0.07 -6.30
N VAL A 125 -8.16 -1.28 -5.84
CA VAL A 125 -8.47 -2.43 -6.73
C VAL A 125 -9.70 -2.12 -7.57
N VAL A 126 -10.75 -1.57 -6.96
CA VAL A 126 -11.99 -1.26 -7.68
C VAL A 126 -11.86 -0.03 -8.56
N VAL A 127 -11.04 0.95 -8.18
CA VAL A 127 -10.69 2.08 -9.06
C VAL A 127 -9.97 1.57 -10.31
N ALA A 128 -8.99 0.68 -10.15
CA ALA A 128 -8.27 0.09 -11.28
C ALA A 128 -9.17 -0.72 -12.21
N LEU A 129 -10.14 -1.47 -11.67
CA LEU A 129 -11.12 -2.18 -12.49
C LEU A 129 -12.03 -1.18 -13.23
N ALA A 130 -12.53 -0.16 -12.55
CA ALA A 130 -13.46 0.82 -13.14
C ALA A 130 -12.82 1.71 -14.22
N ARG A 131 -11.54 2.09 -14.04
CA ARG A 131 -10.86 3.08 -14.90
C ARG A 131 -9.77 2.50 -15.78
N GLY A 132 -9.39 1.24 -15.54
CA GLY A 132 -8.28 0.60 -16.20
C GLY A 132 -6.90 1.11 -15.75
N ASP A 133 -6.81 2.08 -14.84
CA ASP A 133 -5.57 2.62 -14.27
C ASP A 133 -5.84 3.31 -12.92
N ILE A 134 -4.78 3.76 -12.23
CA ILE A 134 -4.88 4.61 -11.03
C ILE A 134 -3.86 5.75 -11.12
N THR A 135 -4.37 6.96 -11.30
CA THR A 135 -3.65 8.22 -11.24
C THR A 135 -3.84 8.90 -9.88
N VAL A 136 -3.11 9.99 -9.64
CA VAL A 136 -3.29 10.82 -8.44
C VAL A 136 -4.69 11.42 -8.39
N GLN A 137 -5.27 11.75 -9.55
CA GLN A 137 -6.63 12.29 -9.64
C GLN A 137 -7.68 11.26 -9.21
N ASP A 138 -7.43 9.98 -9.49
CA ASP A 138 -8.36 8.88 -9.19
C ASP A 138 -8.46 8.55 -7.69
N ILE A 139 -7.52 9.03 -6.88
CA ILE A 139 -7.54 8.91 -5.41
C ILE A 139 -7.73 10.25 -4.68
N SER A 140 -8.09 11.28 -5.43
CA SER A 140 -8.48 12.59 -4.88
C SER A 140 -9.92 12.60 -4.37
N GLU A 141 -10.28 13.62 -3.59
CA GLU A 141 -11.65 13.78 -3.06
C GLU A 141 -12.72 13.83 -4.15
N TYR A 142 -12.38 14.35 -5.34
CA TYR A 142 -13.30 14.44 -6.48
C TYR A 142 -13.67 13.06 -7.05
N ALA A 143 -12.77 12.08 -6.94
CA ALA A 143 -12.96 10.75 -7.50
C ALA A 143 -13.72 9.79 -6.58
N LEU A 144 -13.91 10.14 -5.30
CA LEU A 144 -14.53 9.25 -4.30
C LEU A 144 -16.02 9.00 -4.54
N ASN A 145 -16.67 9.81 -5.38
CA ASN A 145 -18.11 9.70 -5.69
C ASN A 145 -18.39 8.91 -6.99
N ASP A 146 -17.39 8.24 -7.56
CA ASP A 146 -17.59 7.41 -8.76
C ASP A 146 -18.54 6.24 -8.46
N HIS A 147 -19.71 6.27 -9.10
CA HIS A 147 -20.77 5.29 -8.86
C HIS A 147 -20.34 3.85 -9.20
N ASN A 148 -19.50 3.66 -10.22
CA ASN A 148 -19.05 2.33 -10.61
C ASN A 148 -18.03 1.79 -9.60
N ALA A 149 -17.06 2.63 -9.18
CA ALA A 149 -16.12 2.25 -8.13
C ALA A 149 -16.82 1.95 -6.79
N ILE A 150 -17.81 2.76 -6.40
CA ILE A 150 -18.61 2.51 -5.19
C ILE A 150 -19.37 1.19 -5.28
N ARG A 151 -19.98 0.89 -6.43
CA ARG A 151 -20.69 -0.38 -6.66
C ARG A 151 -19.74 -1.57 -6.49
N LEU A 152 -18.61 -1.55 -7.20
CA LEU A 152 -17.60 -2.60 -7.13
C LEU A 152 -17.03 -2.76 -5.72
N SER A 153 -16.83 -1.65 -5.00
CA SER A 153 -16.32 -1.68 -3.63
C SER A 153 -17.21 -2.47 -2.67
N LYS A 154 -18.54 -2.32 -2.81
CA LYS A 154 -19.51 -3.09 -2.02
C LYS A 154 -19.51 -4.60 -2.31
N CYS A 155 -18.98 -4.99 -3.46
CA CYS A 155 -18.86 -6.39 -3.89
C CYS A 155 -17.47 -6.98 -3.57
N LEU A 156 -16.52 -6.18 -3.08
CA LEU A 156 -15.17 -6.61 -2.76
C LEU A 156 -15.06 -6.97 -1.28
N ILE A 157 -14.51 -8.15 -1.01
CA ILE A 157 -14.14 -8.56 0.34
C ILE A 157 -12.65 -8.92 0.41
N MET A 158 -12.00 -8.53 1.50
CA MET A 158 -10.63 -8.93 1.80
C MET A 158 -10.62 -9.96 2.94
N GLN A 159 -9.81 -11.00 2.80
CA GLN A 159 -9.67 -12.08 3.77
C GLN A 159 -8.20 -12.43 3.98
N GLU A 160 -7.90 -12.96 5.17
CA GLU A 160 -6.55 -13.40 5.50
C GLU A 160 -6.21 -14.72 4.81
N SER A 161 -4.95 -14.84 4.40
CA SER A 161 -4.34 -16.03 3.86
C SER A 161 -3.12 -16.40 4.70
N GLU A 162 -3.11 -17.63 5.22
CA GLU A 162 -1.99 -18.14 6.01
C GLU A 162 -0.68 -18.10 5.20
N ASP A 163 -0.73 -18.44 3.92
CA ASP A 163 0.42 -18.39 3.02
C ASP A 163 0.95 -16.95 2.86
N ALA A 164 0.07 -15.98 2.68
CA ALA A 164 0.47 -14.58 2.59
C ALA A 164 1.06 -14.07 3.91
N ASN A 165 0.49 -14.48 5.06
CA ASN A 165 0.97 -14.12 6.39
C ASN A 165 2.39 -14.66 6.65
N ILE A 166 2.65 -15.93 6.33
CA ILE A 166 3.97 -16.56 6.53
C ILE A 166 5.07 -15.84 5.74
N ASN A 167 4.75 -15.33 4.54
CA ASN A 167 5.72 -14.69 3.67
C ASN A 167 5.90 -13.18 3.91
N PHE A 168 5.02 -12.55 4.70
CA PHE A 168 5.11 -11.14 5.05
C PHE A 168 6.19 -10.90 6.14
N PRO A 169 6.99 -9.81 6.08
CA PRO A 169 6.92 -8.67 5.16
C PRO A 169 7.82 -8.76 3.92
N ILE A 170 8.56 -9.86 3.75
CA ILE A 170 9.51 -10.02 2.65
C ILE A 170 8.77 -10.03 1.32
N GLN A 171 7.74 -10.87 1.22
CA GLN A 171 6.79 -10.86 0.11
C GLN A 171 5.43 -10.32 0.59
N ARG A 172 4.70 -9.69 -0.33
CA ARG A 172 3.38 -9.10 -0.07
C ARG A 172 2.41 -9.75 -1.03
N LEU A 173 2.15 -11.02 -0.78
CA LEU A 173 1.36 -11.87 -1.67
C LEU A 173 -0.12 -11.50 -1.60
N ALA A 174 -0.80 -11.63 -2.74
CA ALA A 174 -2.25 -11.51 -2.81
C ALA A 174 -2.78 -12.44 -3.89
N LYS A 175 -3.97 -13.00 -3.64
CA LYS A 175 -4.73 -13.79 -4.61
C LYS A 175 -6.06 -13.11 -4.83
N VAL A 176 -6.41 -12.89 -6.09
CA VAL A 176 -7.67 -12.26 -6.50
C VAL A 176 -8.54 -13.30 -7.17
N LYS A 177 -9.82 -13.32 -6.81
CA LYS A 177 -10.86 -14.09 -7.47
C LYS A 177 -12.03 -13.17 -7.82
N ILE A 178 -12.55 -13.29 -9.03
CA ILE A 178 -13.67 -12.46 -9.50
C ILE A 178 -14.77 -13.42 -9.95
N THR A 179 -15.96 -13.30 -9.38
CA THR A 179 -17.14 -14.05 -9.81
C THR A 179 -18.01 -13.14 -10.65
N LEU A 180 -18.36 -13.59 -11.85
CA LEU A 180 -19.27 -12.91 -12.76
C LEU A 180 -20.74 -13.25 -12.44
N ILE A 181 -21.67 -12.43 -12.95
CA ILE A 181 -23.12 -12.57 -12.74
C ILE A 181 -23.64 -13.91 -13.31
N ASP A 182 -23.01 -14.43 -14.37
CA ASP A 182 -23.35 -15.73 -14.97
C ASP A 182 -22.83 -16.94 -14.16
N GLY A 183 -22.05 -16.69 -13.10
CA GLY A 183 -21.46 -17.71 -12.24
C GLY A 183 -20.03 -18.14 -12.61
N THR A 184 -19.45 -17.58 -13.67
CA THR A 184 -18.04 -17.79 -14.03
C THR A 184 -17.12 -17.25 -12.93
N VAL A 185 -15.99 -17.92 -12.68
CA VAL A 185 -15.01 -17.61 -11.62
C VAL A 185 -13.59 -17.61 -12.17
#